data_AF-A0A4Q4D785-F1
#
_entry.id   AF-A0A4Q4D785-F1
#
_cell.length_a   1.000
_cell.length_b   1.000
_cell.length_c   1.000
_cell.angle_alpha   90.00
_cell.angle_beta   90.00
_cell.angle_gamma   90.00
#
_symmetry.space_group_name_H-M   'P 1'
#
loop_
_entity.id
_entity.type
_entity.pdbx_description
1 polymer ?
#
loop_
_entity_poly.entity_id
_entity_poly.type
_entity_poly.pdbx_seq_one_letter_code
_entity_poly.pdbx_strand_id
1 'polypeptide(L)'
;MDAPTERRPVVVADDVHVEYKVLATGKKPGAADSGRRLMQRTRSTRTVHALKGVSFKAYENDSIGVIGSNGSGKSTLMRAIVGLTPASRGSIYAASRPSMLGVGAALIKDLSGERNVILGGLALGLSMEEIQAKYDEIVDFSGIRDFIEMPMRTYSSGMTARLKFAIATAKDHEILIVD
;
A
#
# COMPACT_ATOMS: atom_id res chain seq x y z
N MET A 1 -17.19 27.89 29.81
CA MET A 1 -16.90 28.09 28.38
C MET A 1 -15.82 27.10 28.05
N ASP A 2 -16.18 25.93 27.52
CA ASP A 2 -15.20 24.96 27.03
C ASP A 2 -14.52 25.55 25.80
N ALA A 3 -13.19 25.61 25.82
CA ALA A 3 -12.42 25.98 24.64
C ALA A 3 -12.76 25.00 23.50
N PRO A 4 -12.90 25.45 22.24
CA PRO A 4 -13.14 24.53 21.15
C PRO A 4 -11.97 23.55 21.08
N THR A 5 -12.26 22.26 21.22
CA THR A 5 -11.27 21.18 21.15
C THR A 5 -10.58 21.27 19.79
N GLU A 6 -9.36 21.81 19.76
CA GLU A 6 -8.61 22.04 18.53
C GLU A 6 -8.21 20.66 17.97
N ARG A 7 -8.94 20.20 16.95
CA ARG A 7 -8.69 18.89 16.35
C ARG A 7 -7.36 18.94 15.62
N ARG A 8 -6.42 18.07 16.02
CA ARG A 8 -5.08 17.99 15.43
C ARG A 8 -5.14 17.34 14.03
N PRO A 9 -4.78 18.04 12.95
CA PRO A 9 -4.72 17.44 11.62
C PRO A 9 -3.51 16.50 11.53
N VAL A 10 -3.73 15.29 11.00
CA VAL A 10 -2.69 14.25 10.83
C VAL A 10 -2.36 14.00 9.38
N VAL A 11 -3.30 14.23 8.45
CA VAL A 11 -3.05 14.21 6.99
C VAL A 11 -3.73 15.43 6.37
N VAL A 12 -3.02 16.16 5.53
CA VAL A 12 -3.55 17.27 4.74
C VAL A 12 -3.21 17.03 3.28
N ALA A 13 -4.23 16.83 2.45
CA ALA A 13 -4.12 16.90 1.00
C ALA A 13 -4.52 18.31 0.56
N ASP A 14 -3.64 18.98 -0.18
CA ASP A 14 -3.83 20.35 -0.67
C ASP A 14 -3.70 20.38 -2.19
N ASP A 15 -4.83 20.55 -2.88
CA ASP A 15 -5.00 20.58 -4.33
C ASP A 15 -4.22 19.47 -5.05
N VAL A 16 -4.37 18.21 -4.61
CA VAL A 16 -3.54 17.11 -5.12
C VAL A 16 -4.00 16.66 -6.50
N HIS A 17 -3.08 16.68 -7.47
CA HIS A 17 -3.26 16.09 -8.80
C HIS A 17 -2.29 14.93 -9.00
N VAL A 18 -2.74 13.89 -9.70
CA VAL A 18 -1.87 12.78 -10.14
C VAL A 18 -2.18 12.46 -11.59
N GLU A 19 -1.14 12.51 -12.42
CA GLU A 19 -1.21 12.30 -13.86
C GLU A 19 -0.29 11.16 -14.29
N TYR A 20 -0.83 10.19 -15.02
CA TYR A 20 -0.06 9.10 -15.60
C TYR A 20 0.08 9.29 -17.11
N LYS A 21 1.29 9.13 -17.64
CA LYS A 21 1.54 9.04 -19.08
C LYS A 21 1.46 7.58 -19.50
N VAL A 22 0.49 7.22 -20.33
CA VAL A 22 0.31 5.87 -20.86
C VAL A 22 0.58 5.84 -22.36
N LEU A 23 1.17 4.74 -22.85
CA LEU A 23 1.33 4.51 -24.28
C LEU A 23 -0.02 4.13 -24.89
N ALA A 24 -0.42 4.76 -25.99
CA ALA A 24 -1.72 4.55 -26.61
C ALA A 24 -1.95 3.12 -27.15
N THR A 25 -0.88 2.32 -27.33
CA THR A 25 -0.98 0.97 -27.88
C THR A 25 -0.75 -0.09 -26.81
N GLY A 26 -1.82 -0.71 -26.31
CA GLY A 26 -1.76 -1.86 -25.40
C GLY A 26 -1.29 -3.18 -26.03
N LYS A 27 -0.61 -3.17 -27.19
CA LYS A 27 -0.15 -4.38 -27.90
C LYS A 27 1.36 -4.60 -27.72
N LYS A 28 1.74 -5.80 -27.27
CA LYS A 28 3.13 -6.30 -27.38
C LYS A 28 3.52 -6.37 -28.87
N PRO A 29 4.73 -5.94 -29.28
CA PRO A 29 5.15 -6.05 -30.67
C PRO A 29 5.37 -7.53 -31.04
N GLY A 30 4.67 -7.99 -32.08
CA GLY A 30 4.95 -9.27 -32.75
C GLY A 30 5.99 -9.11 -33.86
N ALA A 31 6.74 -10.18 -34.13
CA ALA A 31 7.92 -10.20 -35.02
C ALA A 31 7.66 -9.87 -36.51
N ALA A 32 6.40 -9.69 -36.93
CA ALA A 32 6.03 -9.48 -38.33
C ALA A 32 6.05 -8.00 -38.79
N ASP A 33 6.28 -7.04 -37.89
CA ASP A 33 6.06 -5.61 -38.17
C ASP A 33 7.35 -4.82 -38.52
N SER A 34 8.46 -5.54 -38.74
CA SER A 34 9.81 -4.98 -38.88
C SER A 34 10.03 -4.18 -40.17
N GLY A 35 9.22 -4.40 -41.21
CA GLY A 35 9.45 -3.83 -42.55
C GLY A 35 8.86 -2.44 -42.81
N ARG A 36 8.01 -1.90 -41.91
CA ARG A 36 7.22 -0.69 -42.22
C ARG A 36 7.40 0.46 -41.23
N ARG A 37 8.35 0.35 -40.29
CA ARG A 37 8.41 1.15 -39.05
C ARG A 37 9.47 2.25 -38.98
N LEU A 38 10.19 2.57 -40.06
CA LEU A 38 11.17 3.67 -40.01
C LEU A 38 10.54 5.07 -40.13
N MET A 39 9.23 5.16 -40.43
CA MET A 39 8.62 6.42 -40.89
C MET A 39 7.23 6.74 -40.29
N GLN A 40 6.90 6.21 -39.11
CA GLN A 40 5.70 6.63 -38.36
C GLN A 40 6.05 7.11 -36.94
N ARG A 41 6.42 8.40 -36.92
CA ARG A 41 6.11 9.45 -35.92
C ARG A 41 5.56 8.95 -34.59
N THR A 42 6.32 9.22 -33.51
CA THR A 42 5.84 9.43 -32.13
C THR A 42 4.71 8.49 -31.69
N ARG A 43 5.06 7.40 -30.99
CA ARG A 43 4.07 6.66 -30.17
C ARG A 43 3.30 7.68 -29.34
N SER A 44 2.02 7.90 -29.65
CA SER A 44 1.21 8.90 -28.96
C SER A 44 1.08 8.47 -27.50
N THR A 45 1.57 9.31 -26.60
CA THR A 45 1.35 9.17 -25.17
C THR A 45 0.03 9.85 -24.85
N ARG A 46 -0.80 9.21 -24.03
CA ARG A 46 -2.02 9.81 -23.48
C ARG A 46 -1.77 10.11 -22.01
N THR A 47 -2.15 11.29 -21.55
CA THR A 47 -2.17 11.61 -20.13
C THR A 47 -3.51 11.19 -19.53
N VAL A 48 -3.48 10.45 -18.43
CA VAL A 48 -4.64 10.08 -17.63
C VAL A 48 -4.54 10.80 -16.29
N HIS A 49 -5.48 11.70 -16.02
CA HIS A 49 -5.60 12.34 -14.71
C HIS A 49 -6.35 11.40 -13.77
N ALA A 50 -5.63 10.77 -12.86
CA ALA A 50 -6.20 9.88 -11.86
C ALA A 50 -6.75 10.65 -10.65
N LEU A 51 -6.07 11.72 -10.22
CA LEU A 51 -6.57 12.67 -9.21
C LEU A 51 -6.62 14.09 -9.81
N LYS A 52 -7.67 14.84 -9.47
CA LYS A 52 -7.94 16.18 -10.02
C LYS A 52 -8.29 17.14 -8.87
N GLY A 53 -7.28 17.77 -8.29
CA GLY A 53 -7.44 18.78 -7.25
C GLY A 53 -8.13 18.27 -5.99
N VAL A 54 -7.62 17.18 -5.42
CA VAL A 54 -8.16 16.60 -4.19
C VAL A 54 -7.64 17.37 -2.98
N SER A 55 -8.54 17.96 -2.21
CA SER A 55 -8.22 18.69 -0.97
C SER A 55 -9.04 18.19 0.20
N PHE A 56 -8.40 17.77 1.29
CA PHE A 56 -9.07 17.41 2.54
C PHE A 56 -8.09 17.42 3.72
N LYS A 57 -8.64 17.41 4.94
CA LYS A 57 -7.89 17.22 6.19
C LYS A 57 -8.45 16.01 6.91
N ALA A 58 -7.59 15.08 7.29
CA ALA A 58 -7.89 14.03 8.26
C ALA A 58 -7.31 14.44 9.61
N TYR A 59 -8.06 14.20 10.67
CA TYR A 59 -7.68 14.53 12.04
C TYR A 59 -7.37 13.27 12.83
N GLU A 60 -6.65 13.44 13.93
CA GLU A 60 -6.40 12.36 14.87
C GLU A 60 -7.71 11.70 15.31
N ASN A 61 -7.69 10.36 15.40
CA ASN A 61 -8.84 9.50 15.69
C ASN A 61 -9.96 9.48 14.63
N ASP A 62 -9.74 10.05 13.43
CA ASP A 62 -10.70 9.86 12.33
C ASP A 62 -10.65 8.44 11.75
N SER A 63 -11.83 7.92 11.40
CA SER A 63 -11.99 6.76 10.53
C SER A 63 -12.65 7.21 9.23
N ILE A 64 -11.87 7.26 8.14
CA ILE A 64 -12.30 7.81 6.85
C ILE A 64 -12.46 6.70 5.82
N GLY A 65 -13.66 6.55 5.28
CA GLY A 65 -13.95 5.66 4.16
C GLY A 65 -13.84 6.40 2.82
N VAL A 66 -13.03 5.88 1.90
CA VAL A 66 -12.93 6.40 0.53
C VAL A 66 -13.73 5.50 -0.42
N ILE A 67 -14.85 6.01 -0.94
CA ILE A 67 -15.77 5.26 -1.81
C ILE A 67 -15.87 5.88 -3.21
N GLY A 68 -16.23 5.07 -4.20
CA GLY A 68 -16.36 5.50 -5.59
C GLY A 68 -16.27 4.33 -6.56
N SER A 69 -16.60 4.56 -7.83
CA SER A 69 -16.57 3.54 -8.89
C SER A 69 -15.15 3.03 -9.20
N ASN A 70 -15.05 1.92 -9.93
CA ASN A 70 -13.76 1.44 -10.43
C ASN A 70 -13.13 2.47 -11.37
N GLY A 71 -11.85 2.76 -11.15
CA GLY A 71 -11.13 3.80 -11.91
C GLY A 71 -11.35 5.23 -11.42
N SER A 72 -12.05 5.45 -10.30
CA SER A 72 -12.27 6.81 -9.74
C SER A 72 -11.03 7.42 -9.06
N GLY A 73 -9.92 6.68 -8.95
CA GLY A 73 -8.67 7.17 -8.35
C GLY A 73 -8.44 6.81 -6.87
N LYS A 74 -9.30 5.99 -6.24
CA LYS A 74 -9.17 5.62 -4.80
C LYS A 74 -7.79 5.06 -4.44
N SER A 75 -7.37 3.98 -5.10
CA SER A 75 -6.06 3.38 -4.84
C SER A 75 -4.90 4.31 -5.25
N THR A 76 -5.12 5.23 -6.21
CA THR A 76 -4.14 6.28 -6.52
C THR A 76 -4.01 7.28 -5.37
N LEU A 77 -5.13 7.71 -4.77
CA LEU A 77 -5.15 8.59 -3.61
C LEU A 77 -4.45 7.95 -2.42
N MET A 78 -4.80 6.69 -2.10
CA MET A 78 -4.15 5.93 -1.03
C MET A 78 -2.64 5.84 -1.25
N ARG A 79 -2.19 5.47 -2.46
CA ARG A 79 -0.76 5.42 -2.83
C ARG A 79 -0.07 6.77 -2.75
N ALA A 80 -0.77 7.86 -3.08
CA ALA A 80 -0.22 9.21 -2.94
C ALA A 80 -0.04 9.58 -1.47
N ILE A 81 -1.01 9.25 -0.60
CA ILE A 81 -0.93 9.53 0.84
C ILE A 81 0.23 8.76 1.50
N VAL A 82 0.45 7.48 1.17
CA VAL A 82 1.61 6.72 1.67
C VAL A 82 2.95 7.09 1.00
N GLY A 83 2.95 8.07 0.08
CA GLY A 83 4.15 8.53 -0.61
C GLY A 83 4.70 7.58 -1.70
N LEU A 84 3.93 6.57 -2.11
CA LEU A 84 4.30 5.64 -3.20
C LEU A 84 4.05 6.22 -4.59
N THR A 85 3.22 7.25 -4.70
CA THR A 85 2.96 7.96 -5.97
C THR A 85 3.08 9.45 -5.74
N PRO A 86 4.07 10.13 -6.35
CA PRO A 86 4.22 11.57 -6.19
C PRO A 86 3.06 12.32 -6.84
N ALA A 87 2.63 13.41 -6.22
CA ALA A 87 1.68 14.34 -6.82
C ALA A 87 2.33 15.07 -8.01
N SER A 88 1.58 15.28 -9.09
CA SER A 88 2.02 16.09 -10.23
C SER A 88 1.84 17.59 -9.96
N ARG A 89 0.87 17.96 -9.13
CA ARG A 89 0.60 19.30 -8.58
C ARG A 89 -0.02 19.17 -7.19
N GLY A 90 0.07 20.22 -6.39
CA GLY A 90 -0.38 20.20 -4.99
C GLY A 90 0.59 19.45 -4.08
N SER A 91 0.17 19.16 -2.86
CA SER A 91 1.01 18.49 -1.87
C SER A 91 0.21 17.69 -0.86
N ILE A 92 0.84 16.65 -0.30
CA ILE A 92 0.32 15.89 0.84
C ILE A 92 1.28 16.05 2.01
N TYR A 93 0.74 16.44 3.15
CA TYR A 93 1.46 16.55 4.41
C TYR A 93 0.92 15.50 5.37
N ALA A 94 1.80 14.82 6.09
CA ALA A 94 1.43 13.85 7.10
C ALA A 94 2.26 14.07 8.37
N ALA A 95 1.61 14.02 9.53
CA ALA A 95 2.25 14.24 10.83
C ALA A 95 3.23 13.12 11.21
N SER A 96 2.98 11.92 10.68
CA SER A 96 3.83 10.74 10.78
C SER A 96 3.76 9.96 9.47
N ARG A 97 4.63 8.95 9.29
CA ARG A 97 4.72 8.22 8.02
C ARG A 97 3.49 7.33 7.81
N PRO A 98 2.63 7.59 6.82
CA PRO A 98 1.47 6.74 6.57
C PRO A 98 1.93 5.38 6.07
N SER A 99 1.25 4.33 6.51
CA SER A 99 1.56 2.95 6.15
C SER A 99 0.37 2.30 5.48
N MET A 100 0.62 1.56 4.41
CA MET A 100 -0.38 0.69 3.80
C MET A 100 -0.42 -0.62 4.58
N LEU A 101 -1.61 -1.07 4.95
CA LEU A 101 -1.78 -2.35 5.62
C LEU A 101 -1.33 -3.46 4.68
N GLY A 102 -0.22 -4.10 5.02
CA GLY A 102 0.22 -5.31 4.35
C GLY A 102 1.73 -5.50 4.33
N VAL A 103 2.14 -6.74 4.55
CA VAL A 103 3.53 -7.20 4.40
C VAL A 103 3.72 -8.15 3.22
N GLY A 104 2.66 -8.35 2.43
CA GLY A 104 2.58 -9.45 1.47
C GLY A 104 3.69 -9.46 0.41
N ALA A 105 4.27 -8.30 0.07
CA ALA A 105 5.39 -8.20 -0.87
C ALA A 105 6.74 -8.63 -0.28
N ALA A 106 6.88 -8.62 1.06
CA ALA A 106 8.10 -9.03 1.77
C ALA A 106 8.12 -10.53 2.08
N LEU A 107 6.96 -11.19 2.08
CA LEU A 107 6.85 -12.61 2.43
C LEU A 107 7.28 -13.52 1.27
N ILE A 108 8.03 -14.56 1.61
CA ILE A 108 8.60 -15.53 0.67
C ILE A 108 7.90 -16.88 0.86
N LYS A 109 7.25 -17.35 -0.21
CA LYS A 109 6.43 -18.58 -0.18
C LYS A 109 7.22 -19.84 0.17
N ASP A 110 8.49 -19.92 -0.23
CA ASP A 110 9.31 -21.11 0.02
C ASP A 110 9.89 -21.16 1.45
N LEU A 111 9.75 -20.09 2.24
CA LEU A 111 10.18 -20.05 3.63
C LEU A 111 9.05 -20.43 4.59
N SER A 112 9.41 -20.86 5.80
CA SER A 112 8.44 -21.16 6.86
C SER A 112 7.63 -19.93 7.28
N GLY A 113 6.48 -20.14 7.91
CA GLY A 113 5.71 -19.07 8.54
C GLY A 113 6.54 -18.28 9.54
N GLU A 114 7.34 -18.95 10.38
CA GLU A 114 8.27 -18.30 11.32
C GLU A 114 9.24 -17.32 10.63
N ARG A 115 9.92 -17.77 9.57
CA ARG A 115 10.85 -16.91 8.82
C ARG A 115 10.11 -15.75 8.15
N ASN A 116 8.88 -15.98 7.74
CA ASN A 116 8.00 -14.96 7.19
C ASN A 116 7.55 -13.93 8.24
N VAL A 117 7.32 -14.33 9.49
CA VAL A 117 7.08 -13.40 10.61
C VAL A 117 8.27 -12.46 10.78
N ILE A 118 9.49 -13.01 10.80
CA ILE A 118 10.71 -12.22 10.92
C ILE A 118 10.87 -11.26 9.74
N LEU A 119 10.77 -11.75 8.50
CA LEU A 119 10.90 -10.92 7.29
C LEU A 119 9.85 -9.81 7.23
N GLY A 120 8.60 -10.14 7.54
CA GLY A 120 7.53 -9.16 7.54
C GLY A 120 7.70 -8.11 8.65
N GLY A 121 8.13 -8.51 9.85
CA GLY A 121 8.44 -7.58 10.93
C GLY A 121 9.58 -6.61 10.57
N LEU A 122 10.67 -7.13 10.00
CA LEU A 122 11.79 -6.31 9.51
C LEU A 122 11.34 -5.36 8.39
N ALA A 123 10.47 -5.81 7.49
CA ALA A 123 9.91 -4.98 6.42
C ALA A 123 9.00 -3.85 6.95
N LEU A 124 8.36 -4.05 8.11
CA LEU A 124 7.64 -3.00 8.83
C LEU A 124 8.56 -2.07 9.61
N GLY A 125 9.87 -2.37 9.67
CA GLY A 125 10.86 -1.61 10.42
C GLY A 125 10.81 -1.88 11.92
N LEU A 126 10.45 -3.09 12.33
CA LEU A 126 10.68 -3.59 13.68
C LEU A 126 12.11 -4.13 13.79
N SER A 127 12.71 -4.00 14.97
CA SER A 127 13.95 -4.67 15.34
C SER A 127 13.72 -6.16 15.63
N MET A 128 14.79 -6.95 15.63
CA MET A 128 14.70 -8.37 15.98
C MET A 128 14.15 -8.60 17.40
N GLU A 129 14.48 -7.71 18.34
CA GLU A 129 13.99 -7.77 19.72
C GLU A 129 12.48 -7.55 19.81
N GLU A 130 11.96 -6.53 19.11
CA GLU A 130 10.52 -6.26 19.03
C GLU A 130 9.76 -7.40 18.33
N ILE A 131 10.33 -7.98 17.27
CA ILE A 131 9.76 -9.13 16.58
C ILE A 131 9.67 -10.32 17.53
N GLN A 132 10.73 -10.61 18.29
CA GLN A 132 10.74 -11.72 19.24
C GLN A 132 9.72 -11.53 20.36
N ALA A 133 9.57 -10.30 20.87
CA ALA A 133 8.58 -9.97 21.89
C ALA A 133 7.13 -10.13 21.41
N LYS A 134 6.87 -9.89 20.11
CA LYS A 134 5.54 -10.01 19.48
C LYS A 134 5.30 -11.35 18.80
N TYR A 135 6.30 -12.23 18.74
CA TYR A 135 6.24 -13.46 17.93
C TYR A 135 5.05 -14.34 18.31
N ASP A 136 4.91 -14.67 19.60
CA ASP A 136 3.83 -15.55 20.06
C ASP A 136 2.45 -14.95 19.80
N GLU A 137 2.29 -13.63 20.02
CA GLU A 137 1.05 -12.91 19.72
C GLU A 137 0.68 -13.03 18.22
N ILE A 138 1.64 -12.81 17.32
CA ILE A 138 1.45 -12.93 15.87
C ILE A 138 1.02 -14.36 15.49
N VAL A 139 1.72 -15.36 16.04
CA VAL A 139 1.44 -16.78 15.75
C VAL A 139 0.05 -17.18 16.25
N ASP A 140 -0.32 -16.76 17.46
CA ASP A 140 -1.62 -17.07 18.06
C ASP A 140 -2.75 -16.36 17.32
N PHE A 141 -2.59 -15.07 17.02
CA PHE A 141 -3.59 -14.30 16.28
C PHE A 141 -3.82 -14.82 14.86
N SER A 142 -2.75 -15.27 14.20
CA SER A 142 -2.87 -15.91 12.88
C SER A 142 -3.53 -17.28 12.92
N GLY A 143 -3.53 -17.96 14.08
CA GLY A 143 -4.13 -19.27 14.29
C GLY A 143 -3.55 -20.36 13.38
N ILE A 144 -2.22 -20.35 13.21
CA ILE A 144 -1.48 -21.33 12.39
C ILE A 144 -0.34 -22.02 13.16
N ARG A 145 -0.34 -21.97 14.51
CA ARG A 145 0.78 -22.47 15.35
C ARG A 145 1.27 -23.86 14.93
N ASP A 146 0.36 -24.80 14.67
CA ASP A 146 0.69 -26.18 14.25
C ASP A 146 1.36 -26.27 12.86
N PHE A 147 1.31 -25.19 12.07
CA PHE A 147 1.81 -25.10 10.71
C PHE A 147 2.97 -24.09 10.56
N ILE A 148 3.38 -23.41 11.64
CA ILE A 148 4.29 -22.26 11.57
C ILE A 148 5.67 -22.60 10.99
N GLU A 149 6.13 -23.83 11.19
CA GLU A 149 7.42 -24.34 10.67
C GLU A 149 7.33 -24.79 9.20
N MET A 150 6.12 -25.00 8.67
CA MET A 150 5.94 -25.43 7.29
C MET A 150 6.14 -24.26 6.31
N PRO A 151 6.68 -24.54 5.10
CA PRO A 151 6.80 -23.53 4.05
C PRO A 151 5.45 -22.88 3.70
N MET A 152 5.41 -21.55 3.60
CA MET A 152 4.16 -20.79 3.38
C MET A 152 3.44 -21.18 2.07
N ARG A 153 4.14 -21.76 1.09
CA ARG A 153 3.54 -22.31 -0.14
C ARG A 153 2.55 -23.45 0.10
N THR A 154 2.63 -24.13 1.25
CA THR A 154 1.69 -25.22 1.62
C THR A 154 0.43 -24.69 2.29
N TYR A 155 0.41 -23.41 2.66
CA TYR A 155 -0.71 -22.80 3.35
C TYR A 155 -1.90 -22.61 2.42
N SER A 156 -3.11 -22.74 2.97
CA SER A 156 -4.31 -22.30 2.29
C SER A 156 -4.27 -20.78 2.07
N SER A 157 -5.13 -20.29 1.18
CA SER A 157 -5.33 -18.85 0.98
C SER A 157 -5.72 -18.14 2.28
N GLY A 158 -6.56 -18.77 3.10
CA GLY A 158 -6.98 -18.24 4.41
C GLY A 158 -5.84 -18.19 5.43
N MET A 159 -5.02 -19.24 5.54
CA MET A 159 -3.84 -19.23 6.40
C MET A 159 -2.85 -18.13 5.99
N THR A 160 -2.60 -18.01 4.68
CA THR A 160 -1.74 -16.96 4.13
C THR A 160 -2.27 -15.56 4.46
N ALA A 161 -3.58 -15.34 4.31
CA ALA A 161 -4.22 -14.07 4.62
C ALA A 161 -4.15 -13.73 6.11
N ARG A 162 -4.43 -14.71 6.99
CA ARG A 162 -4.35 -14.53 8.44
C ARG A 162 -2.93 -14.21 8.91
N LEU A 163 -1.92 -14.93 8.42
CA LEU A 163 -0.52 -14.63 8.76
C LEU A 163 -0.10 -13.24 8.28
N LYS A 164 -0.42 -12.88 7.03
CA LYS A 164 -0.15 -11.54 6.48
C LYS A 164 -0.76 -10.44 7.32
N PHE A 165 -2.01 -10.64 7.74
CA PHE A 165 -2.72 -9.68 8.56
C PHE A 165 -2.11 -9.58 9.96
N ALA A 166 -1.85 -10.71 10.62
CA ALA A 166 -1.24 -10.76 11.95
C ALA A 166 0.12 -10.04 12.00
N ILE A 167 0.97 -10.24 11.00
CA ILE A 167 2.25 -9.54 10.93
C ILE A 167 2.03 -8.05 10.65
N ALA A 168 1.13 -7.69 9.72
CA ALA A 168 0.87 -6.30 9.36
C ALA A 168 0.32 -5.46 10.53
N THR A 169 -0.43 -6.09 11.45
CA THR A 169 -0.97 -5.45 12.66
C THR A 169 -0.01 -5.47 13.84
N ALA A 170 1.14 -6.14 13.75
CA ALA A 170 2.08 -6.24 14.87
C ALA A 170 2.75 -4.90 15.20
N LYS A 171 2.85 -3.99 14.22
CA LYS A 171 3.39 -2.64 14.42
C LYS A 171 2.24 -1.65 14.63
N ASP A 172 2.37 -0.82 15.65
CA ASP A 172 1.48 0.31 15.86
C ASP A 172 1.77 1.39 14.82
N HIS A 173 0.74 1.76 14.06
CA HIS A 173 0.82 2.78 13.03
C HIS A 173 -0.05 3.96 13.43
N GLU A 174 0.52 5.16 13.47
CA GLU A 174 -0.24 6.39 13.74
C GLU A 174 -1.23 6.71 12.60
N ILE A 175 -0.86 6.41 11.35
CA ILE A 175 -1.69 6.61 10.17
C ILE A 175 -1.69 5.31 9.36
N LEU A 176 -2.79 4.58 9.43
CA LEU A 176 -2.98 3.30 8.74
C LEU A 176 -3.95 3.45 7.57
N ILE A 177 -3.54 2.97 6.40
CA ILE A 177 -4.37 2.93 5.19
C ILE A 177 -4.68 1.47 4.84
N VAL A 178 -5.96 1.16 4.67
CA VAL A 178 -6.44 -0.17 4.26
C VAL A 178 -7.09 -0.03 2.88
N ASP A 179 -6.64 -0.83 1.90
CA ASP A 179 -7.22 -0.95 0.55
C ASP A 179 -8.03 -2.25 0.44
#